data_AF-Q6L1T5-F1
#
_entry.id   AF-Q6L1T5-F1
#
_cell.length_a   1.000
_cell.length_b   1.000
_cell.length_c   1.000
_cell.angle_alpha   90.00
_cell.angle_beta   90.00
_cell.angle_gamma   90.00
#
_symmetry.space_group_name_H-M   'P 1'
#
loop_
_entity.id
_entity.type
_entity.pdbx_description
1 polymer ?
#
loop_
_entity_poly.entity_id
_entity_poly.type
_entity_poly.pdbx_seq_one_letter_code
_entity_poly.pdbx_strand_id
1 'polypeptide(L)'
;MRVIATYEYTKQFIKHDGSLENRILGKCLDDVVSGMVYYSGYIKRDISLKAIKKFIAEFKSETKSNELKIENMDFYINTAWRFIHAFKGSEIYKNRFMKEKTRLIVINGDAGVYAQPDFIDYNNKTFYEMKSFSVRPAPLYVIKQVRIFQLAYPDFKSYIIGIPRDKRYIRIQRVRVNESSERTKKSLLKSLYNYAMENGRDIDYKDAIFKRHFTSYSV
;
A
#
# COMPACT_ATOMS: atom_id res chain seq x y z
N MET A 1 -25.21 2.88 6.33
CA MET A 1 -23.96 3.67 6.17
C MET A 1 -23.30 3.22 4.90
N ARG A 2 -22.88 4.13 4.01
CA ARG A 2 -22.24 3.76 2.75
C ARG A 2 -20.73 3.70 2.91
N VAL A 3 -20.16 2.53 2.61
CA VAL A 3 -18.73 2.25 2.75
C VAL A 3 -18.13 1.96 1.40
N ILE A 4 -16.93 2.49 1.19
CA ILE A 4 -16.11 2.16 0.03
C ILE A 4 -14.65 2.01 0.45
N ALA A 5 -13.95 1.04 -0.13
CA ALA A 5 -12.53 0.90 0.12
C ALA A 5 -11.75 2.00 -0.62
N THR A 6 -10.74 2.60 0.01
CA THR A 6 -9.92 3.66 -0.62
C THR A 6 -9.34 3.22 -1.96
N TYR A 7 -8.94 1.95 -2.08
CA TYR A 7 -8.39 1.41 -3.32
C TYR A 7 -9.43 1.39 -4.47
N GLU A 8 -10.73 1.25 -4.18
CA GLU A 8 -11.79 1.26 -5.20
C GLU A 8 -11.94 2.67 -5.77
N TYR A 9 -11.92 3.69 -4.91
CA TYR A 9 -11.91 5.08 -5.37
C TYR A 9 -10.63 5.43 -6.14
N THR A 10 -9.46 4.96 -5.72
CA THR A 10 -8.21 5.30 -6.42
C THR A 10 -8.07 4.58 -7.76
N LYS A 11 -8.67 3.39 -7.92
CA LYS A 11 -8.67 2.61 -9.16
C LYS A 11 -9.18 3.38 -10.38
N GLN A 12 -10.15 4.27 -10.22
CA GLN A 12 -10.64 5.11 -11.35
C GLN A 12 -9.55 6.02 -11.95
N PHE A 13 -8.46 6.27 -11.21
CA PHE A 13 -7.33 7.08 -11.63
C PHE A 13 -6.09 6.25 -12.01
N ILE A 14 -6.15 4.93 -11.83
CA ILE A 14 -5.09 4.01 -12.24
C ILE A 14 -5.25 3.77 -13.73
N LYS A 15 -4.28 4.23 -14.53
CA LYS A 15 -4.08 3.62 -15.84
C LYS A 15 -3.41 2.27 -15.56
N HIS A 16 -4.02 1.17 -15.99
CA HIS A 16 -3.37 -0.13 -15.89
C HIS A 16 -2.19 -0.16 -16.86
N ASP A 17 -1.03 0.30 -16.39
CA ASP A 17 0.25 0.17 -17.07
C ASP A 17 1.07 -0.97 -16.44
N GLY A 18 1.76 -1.71 -17.29
CA GLY A 18 2.63 -2.83 -16.89
C GLY A 18 2.05 -4.23 -17.14
N SER A 19 2.95 -5.18 -17.38
CA SER A 19 2.62 -6.59 -17.59
C SER A 19 2.01 -7.22 -16.33
N LEU A 20 1.19 -8.26 -16.54
CA LEU A 20 0.65 -9.09 -15.46
C LEU A 20 1.75 -9.62 -14.53
N GLU A 21 2.90 -9.98 -15.10
CA GLU A 21 4.10 -10.40 -14.37
C GLU A 21 4.55 -9.35 -13.35
N ASN A 22 4.65 -8.09 -13.77
CA ASN A 22 5.08 -7.00 -12.91
C ASN A 22 4.07 -6.75 -11.79
N ARG A 23 2.78 -6.93 -12.04
CA ARG A 23 1.75 -6.81 -11.01
C ARG A 23 1.86 -7.91 -9.96
N ILE A 24 2.05 -9.16 -10.39
CA ILE A 24 2.26 -10.31 -9.50
C ILE A 24 3.53 -10.13 -8.66
N LEU A 25 4.64 -9.74 -9.29
CA LEU A 25 5.90 -9.45 -8.60
C LEU A 25 5.68 -8.40 -7.50
N GLY A 26 4.97 -7.31 -7.82
CA GLY A 26 4.65 -6.26 -6.85
C GLY A 26 3.88 -6.76 -5.65
N LYS A 27 2.80 -7.51 -5.90
CA LYS A 27 1.97 -8.10 -4.85
C LYS A 27 2.79 -8.95 -3.90
N CYS A 28 3.58 -9.90 -4.42
CA CYS A 28 4.40 -10.78 -3.60
C CYS A 28 5.46 -10.02 -2.79
N LEU A 29 6.07 -8.97 -3.36
CA LEU A 29 7.04 -8.15 -2.63
C LEU A 29 6.38 -7.39 -1.47
N ASP A 30 5.20 -6.81 -1.71
CA ASP A 30 4.46 -6.05 -0.70
C ASP A 30 4.02 -6.96 0.47
N ASP A 31 3.60 -8.20 0.19
CA ASP A 31 3.22 -9.21 1.20
C ASP A 31 4.42 -9.71 2.02
N VAL A 32 5.59 -9.83 1.40
CA VAL A 32 6.83 -10.24 2.06
C VAL A 32 7.30 -9.18 3.04
N VAL A 33 7.41 -7.92 2.62
CA VAL A 33 7.90 -6.84 3.50
C VAL A 33 6.92 -6.48 4.60
N SER A 34 5.61 -6.62 4.35
CA SER A 34 4.58 -6.54 5.39
C SER A 34 4.84 -7.57 6.49
N GLY A 35 5.15 -8.81 6.10
CA GLY A 35 5.53 -9.86 7.05
C GLY A 35 6.85 -9.56 7.77
N MET A 36 7.84 -9.01 7.06
CA MET A 36 9.14 -8.68 7.64
C MET A 36 9.03 -7.69 8.80
N VAL A 37 8.27 -6.61 8.64
CA VAL A 37 8.07 -5.62 9.71
C VAL A 37 7.39 -6.27 10.92
N TYR A 38 6.30 -7.02 10.69
CA TYR A 38 5.58 -7.71 11.76
C TYR A 38 6.47 -8.65 12.57
N TYR A 39 7.29 -9.46 11.91
CA TYR A 39 8.14 -10.46 12.59
C TYR A 39 9.48 -9.90 13.09
N SER A 40 9.92 -8.72 12.62
CA SER A 40 11.18 -8.09 13.06
C SER A 40 11.22 -7.77 14.56
N GLY A 41 10.06 -7.62 15.19
CA GLY A 41 9.93 -7.44 16.64
C GLY A 41 10.17 -8.72 17.47
N TYR A 42 10.00 -9.88 16.85
CA TYR A 42 9.97 -11.18 17.55
C TYR A 42 11.16 -12.09 17.21
N ILE A 43 11.79 -11.90 16.06
CA ILE A 43 12.87 -12.75 15.56
C ILE A 43 14.20 -11.99 15.64
N LYS A 44 15.15 -12.50 16.44
CA LYS A 44 16.51 -11.93 16.57
C LYS A 44 17.44 -12.28 15.40
N ARG A 45 17.12 -13.30 14.60
CA ARG A 45 17.91 -13.75 13.44
C ARG A 45 17.53 -13.02 12.16
N ASP A 46 18.45 -13.00 11.19
CA ASP A 46 18.19 -12.38 9.88
C ASP A 46 16.99 -13.06 9.18
N ILE A 47 15.92 -12.29 8.98
CA ILE A 47 14.68 -12.77 8.35
C ILE A 47 14.79 -12.85 6.82
N SER A 48 15.87 -12.39 6.20
CA SER A 48 16.01 -12.31 4.73
C SER A 48 15.81 -13.67 4.05
N LEU A 49 16.38 -14.74 4.61
CA LEU A 49 16.20 -16.10 4.07
C LEU A 49 14.76 -16.62 4.20
N LYS A 50 14.04 -16.22 5.27
CA LYS A 50 12.63 -16.56 5.42
C LYS A 50 11.76 -15.74 4.45
N ALA A 51 12.08 -14.46 4.29
CA ALA A 51 11.42 -13.54 3.38
C ALA A 51 11.56 -14.00 1.92
N ILE A 52 12.76 -14.41 1.48
CA ILE A 52 12.95 -14.90 0.10
C ILE A 52 12.24 -16.24 -0.14
N LYS A 53 12.25 -17.16 0.84
CA LYS A 53 11.49 -18.42 0.74
C LYS A 53 9.99 -18.16 0.61
N LYS A 54 9.47 -17.22 1.41
CA LYS A 54 8.07 -16.78 1.33
C LYS A 54 7.77 -16.19 -0.05
N PHE A 55 8.61 -15.27 -0.53
CA PHE A 55 8.48 -14.69 -1.87
C PHE A 55 8.41 -15.77 -2.96
N ILE A 56 9.33 -16.73 -2.96
CA ILE A 56 9.38 -17.80 -3.98
C ILE A 56 8.09 -18.61 -3.98
N ALA A 57 7.59 -18.97 -2.79
CA ALA A 57 6.37 -19.75 -2.66
C ALA A 57 5.14 -18.97 -3.18
N GLU A 58 4.99 -17.71 -2.76
CA GLU A 58 3.89 -16.83 -3.19
C GLU A 58 3.96 -16.55 -4.69
N PHE A 59 5.13 -16.20 -5.22
CA PHE A 59 5.30 -15.89 -6.64
C PHE A 59 4.97 -17.10 -7.51
N LYS A 60 5.44 -18.31 -7.17
CA LYS A 60 5.08 -19.54 -7.87
C LYS A 60 3.58 -19.85 -7.82
N SER A 61 2.94 -19.60 -6.68
CA SER A 61 1.51 -19.81 -6.51
C SER A 61 0.70 -18.84 -7.39
N GLU A 62 1.07 -17.56 -7.38
CA GLU A 62 0.39 -16.53 -8.17
C GLU A 62 0.60 -16.73 -9.66
N THR A 63 1.81 -17.06 -10.12
CA THR A 63 2.08 -17.30 -11.54
C THR A 63 1.32 -18.52 -12.05
N LYS A 64 1.27 -19.61 -11.26
CA LYS A 64 0.44 -20.78 -11.57
C LYS A 64 -1.05 -20.43 -11.66
N SER A 65 -1.56 -19.67 -10.70
CA SER A 65 -2.99 -19.29 -10.65
C SER A 65 -3.41 -18.35 -11.77
N ASN A 66 -2.45 -17.63 -12.36
CA ASN A 66 -2.67 -16.71 -13.49
C ASN A 66 -2.18 -17.31 -14.82
N GLU A 67 -1.89 -18.62 -14.88
CA GLU A 67 -1.41 -19.33 -16.07
C GLU A 67 -0.21 -18.65 -16.76
N LEU A 68 0.63 -18.00 -15.97
CA LEU A 68 1.73 -17.19 -16.44
C LEU A 68 3.03 -18.00 -16.49
N LYS A 69 3.58 -18.16 -17.69
CA LYS A 69 4.86 -18.86 -17.89
C LYS A 69 6.03 -17.94 -17.56
N ILE A 70 6.79 -18.29 -16.52
CA ILE A 70 8.00 -17.56 -16.13
C ILE A 70 9.23 -18.21 -16.76
N GLU A 71 9.87 -17.50 -17.70
CA GLU A 71 11.05 -18.01 -18.40
C GLU A 71 12.34 -17.89 -17.59
N ASN A 72 12.45 -16.87 -16.73
CA ASN A 72 13.65 -16.61 -15.95
C ASN A 72 13.33 -16.38 -14.46
N MET A 73 13.10 -17.47 -13.72
CA MET A 73 12.79 -17.41 -12.29
C MET A 73 13.92 -16.75 -11.47
N ASP A 74 15.18 -16.98 -11.85
CA ASP A 74 16.35 -16.44 -11.16
C ASP A 74 16.38 -14.91 -11.20
N PHE A 75 15.93 -14.30 -12.30
CA PHE A 75 15.78 -12.85 -12.38
C PHE A 75 14.83 -12.32 -11.28
N TYR A 76 13.67 -12.95 -11.08
CA TYR A 76 12.69 -12.53 -10.07
C TYR A 76 13.20 -12.78 -8.65
N ILE A 77 13.87 -13.91 -8.40
CA ILE A 77 14.48 -14.22 -7.11
C ILE A 77 15.56 -13.18 -6.77
N ASN A 78 16.46 -12.88 -7.71
CA ASN A 78 17.50 -11.87 -7.52
C ASN A 78 16.92 -10.47 -7.32
N THR A 79 15.84 -10.14 -8.03
CA THR A 79 15.09 -8.91 -7.83
C THR A 79 14.49 -8.83 -6.42
N ALA A 80 13.82 -9.88 -5.96
CA ALA A 80 13.26 -9.94 -4.62
C ALA A 80 14.33 -9.86 -3.53
N TRP A 81 15.47 -10.55 -3.72
CA TRP A 81 16.59 -10.49 -2.79
C TRP A 81 17.09 -9.06 -2.62
N ARG A 82 17.37 -8.36 -3.73
CA ARG A 82 17.80 -6.96 -3.71
C ARG A 82 16.74 -6.05 -3.07
N PHE A 83 15.47 -6.28 -3.36
CA PHE A 83 14.36 -5.52 -2.80
C PHE A 83 14.28 -5.67 -1.28
N ILE A 84 14.35 -6.91 -0.78
CA ILE A 84 14.35 -7.24 0.65
C ILE A 84 15.51 -6.53 1.36
N HIS A 85 16.71 -6.58 0.79
CA HIS A 85 17.88 -5.91 1.37
C HIS A 85 17.76 -4.38 1.33
N ALA A 86 17.24 -3.81 0.24
CA ALA A 86 16.95 -2.38 0.19
C ALA A 86 15.93 -2.00 1.27
N PHE A 87 14.84 -2.76 1.40
CA PHE A 87 13.80 -2.53 2.41
C PHE A 87 14.34 -2.59 3.85
N LYS A 88 15.25 -3.52 4.17
CA LYS A 88 15.93 -3.56 5.48
C LYS A 88 16.70 -2.27 5.79
N GLY A 89 17.20 -1.60 4.75
CA GLY A 89 17.87 -0.31 4.88
C GLY A 89 16.94 0.88 5.15
N SER A 90 15.63 0.71 4.92
CA SER A 90 14.61 1.77 5.09
C SER A 90 14.39 2.16 6.55
N GLU A 91 13.94 3.39 6.75
CA GLU A 91 13.50 3.89 8.06
C GLU A 91 12.30 3.09 8.60
N ILE A 92 11.42 2.61 7.71
CA ILE A 92 10.26 1.79 8.07
C ILE A 92 10.69 0.53 8.80
N TYR A 93 11.62 -0.23 8.21
CA TYR A 93 12.07 -1.49 8.78
C TYR A 93 12.91 -1.27 10.05
N LYS A 94 13.84 -0.31 10.02
CA LYS A 94 14.75 -0.02 11.15
C LYS A 94 13.99 0.41 12.41
N ASN A 95 12.96 1.23 12.24
CA ASN A 95 12.14 1.74 13.34
C ASN A 95 10.90 0.89 13.61
N ARG A 96 10.70 -0.21 12.85
CA ARG A 96 9.59 -1.15 13.00
C ARG A 96 8.22 -0.45 12.99
N PHE A 97 8.04 0.50 12.08
CA PHE A 97 6.78 1.23 12.00
C PHE A 97 5.62 0.28 11.74
N MET A 98 4.54 0.46 12.48
CA MET A 98 3.39 -0.44 12.40
C MET A 98 2.68 -0.24 11.07
N LYS A 99 2.30 -1.36 10.44
CA LYS A 99 1.33 -1.34 9.36
C LYS A 99 -0.04 -1.06 9.96
N GLU A 100 -0.69 0.00 9.53
CA GLU A 100 -2.06 0.27 9.98
C GLU A 100 -3.03 -0.81 9.49
N LYS A 101 -4.26 -0.86 10.00
CA LYS A 101 -5.32 -1.72 9.46
C LYS A 101 -6.43 -0.88 8.82
N THR A 102 -7.05 -1.45 7.80
CA THR A 102 -7.93 -0.80 6.82
C THR A 102 -9.20 -0.22 7.42
N ARG A 103 -9.64 0.96 6.95
CA ARG A 103 -11.05 1.38 6.76
C ARG A 103 -11.11 2.74 6.05
N LEU A 104 -12.20 3.02 5.36
CA LEU A 104 -12.71 4.36 4.99
C LEU A 104 -14.22 4.33 5.21
N ILE A 105 -14.76 5.26 5.99
CA ILE A 105 -16.12 5.17 6.52
C ILE A 105 -16.86 6.50 6.34
N VAL A 106 -17.80 6.56 5.40
CA VAL A 106 -18.67 7.72 5.17
C VAL A 106 -19.98 7.52 5.93
N ILE A 107 -20.38 8.46 6.80
CA ILE A 107 -21.56 8.32 7.68
C ILE A 107 -22.62 9.36 7.32
N ASN A 108 -23.77 8.91 6.79
CA ASN A 108 -25.05 9.62 6.76
C ASN A 108 -24.99 11.15 6.55
N GLY A 109 -24.35 11.63 5.47
CA GLY A 109 -24.29 13.06 5.11
C GLY A 109 -23.02 13.78 5.57
N ASP A 110 -22.27 13.20 6.51
CA ASP A 110 -20.94 13.67 6.93
C ASP A 110 -19.84 12.72 6.44
N ALA A 111 -18.84 13.29 5.75
CA ALA A 111 -17.71 12.51 5.22
C ALA A 111 -16.66 12.27 6.31
N GLY A 112 -16.69 11.10 6.95
CA GLY A 112 -15.58 10.58 7.74
C GLY A 112 -14.50 9.98 6.84
N VAL A 113 -13.25 10.42 6.98
CA VAL A 113 -12.12 9.76 6.32
C VAL A 113 -11.33 9.00 7.39
N TYR A 114 -11.54 7.69 7.45
CA TYR A 114 -10.55 6.77 7.99
C TYR A 114 -9.73 6.30 6.79
N ALA A 115 -8.41 6.18 6.88
CA ALA A 115 -7.64 5.66 5.76
C ALA A 115 -6.34 5.03 6.26
N GLN A 116 -5.77 4.10 5.49
CA GLN A 116 -4.67 3.26 5.93
C GLN A 116 -3.44 3.51 5.07
N PRO A 117 -2.51 4.37 5.50
CA PRO A 117 -1.17 4.36 4.93
C PRO A 117 -0.50 3.00 5.18
N ASP A 118 0.45 2.62 4.33
CA ASP A 118 1.17 1.35 4.50
C ASP A 118 1.89 1.26 5.85
N PHE A 119 2.46 2.36 6.34
CA PHE A 119 3.13 2.43 7.63
C PHE A 119 2.91 3.77 8.33
N ILE A 120 2.89 3.76 9.66
CA ILE A 120 2.73 4.96 10.48
C ILE A 120 3.76 5.05 11.60
N ASP A 121 4.24 6.27 11.81
CA ASP A 121 5.05 6.70 12.95
C ASP A 121 4.24 7.74 13.73
N TYR A 122 3.56 7.27 14.77
CA TYR A 122 2.76 8.13 15.64
C TYR A 122 3.59 9.14 16.43
N ASN A 123 4.82 8.79 16.79
CA ASN A 123 5.69 9.66 17.59
C ASN A 123 6.10 10.89 16.81
N ASN A 124 6.44 10.72 15.52
CA ASN A 124 6.85 11.81 14.65
C ASN A 124 5.72 12.38 13.79
N LYS A 125 4.46 11.99 14.04
CA LYS A 125 3.29 12.31 13.21
C LYS A 125 3.61 12.17 11.72
N THR A 126 4.04 10.99 11.30
CA THR A 126 4.44 10.73 9.91
C THR A 126 3.82 9.44 9.41
N PHE A 127 3.31 9.45 8.19
CA PHE A 127 2.89 8.24 7.51
C PHE A 127 3.67 8.04 6.21
N TYR A 128 3.82 6.77 5.85
CA TYR A 128 4.57 6.33 4.68
C TYR A 128 3.67 5.47 3.80
N GLU A 129 3.62 5.83 2.51
CA GLU A 129 3.04 5.02 1.46
C GLU A 129 4.17 4.37 0.66
N MET A 130 4.22 3.05 0.65
CA MET A 130 5.29 2.32 0.01
C MET A 130 4.84 1.84 -1.37
N LYS A 131 5.74 1.92 -2.34
CA LYS A 131 5.51 1.45 -3.70
C LYS A 131 6.73 0.72 -4.20
N SER A 132 6.51 -0.48 -4.70
CA SER A 132 7.55 -1.27 -5.31
C SER A 132 7.80 -0.83 -6.77
N PHE A 133 8.01 0.47 -7.02
CA PHE A 133 8.41 1.02 -8.33
C PHE A 133 9.09 2.40 -8.17
N SER A 134 9.55 3.00 -9.27
CA SER A 134 10.17 4.33 -9.27
C SER A 134 9.14 5.44 -9.11
N VAL A 135 9.35 6.37 -8.18
CA VAL A 135 8.38 7.42 -7.80
C VAL A 135 8.83 8.81 -8.24
N ARG A 136 9.68 8.92 -9.27
CA ARG A 136 10.15 10.19 -9.84
C ARG A 136 9.84 10.26 -11.34
N PRO A 137 8.82 11.05 -11.75
CA PRO A 137 7.79 11.69 -10.91
C PRO A 137 6.87 10.65 -10.25
N ALA A 138 6.22 11.01 -9.14
CA ALA A 138 5.29 10.10 -8.48
C ALA A 138 3.98 10.02 -9.28
N PRO A 139 3.44 8.82 -9.56
CA PRO A 139 2.20 8.70 -10.32
C PRO A 139 1.03 9.41 -9.64
N LEU A 140 0.16 10.04 -10.45
CA LEU A 140 -0.96 10.83 -9.95
C LEU A 140 -1.92 10.04 -9.04
N TYR A 141 -2.14 8.76 -9.33
CA TYR A 141 -3.01 7.91 -8.49
C TYR A 141 -2.41 7.69 -7.09
N VAL A 142 -1.08 7.57 -6.97
CA VAL A 142 -0.39 7.44 -5.67
C VAL A 142 -0.49 8.75 -4.91
N ILE A 143 -0.30 9.88 -5.59
CA ILE A 143 -0.48 11.20 -4.97
C ILE A 143 -1.90 11.35 -4.46
N LYS A 144 -2.92 11.01 -5.26
CA LYS A 144 -4.33 11.05 -4.84
C LYS A 144 -4.59 10.16 -3.63
N GLN A 145 -4.05 8.93 -3.62
CA GLN A 145 -4.16 8.02 -2.48
C GLN A 145 -3.58 8.66 -1.20
N VAL A 146 -2.39 9.24 -1.28
CA VAL A 146 -1.76 9.97 -0.17
C VAL A 146 -2.59 11.19 0.26
N ARG A 147 -3.22 11.92 -0.68
CA ARG A 147 -4.11 13.04 -0.34
C ARG A 147 -5.33 12.59 0.45
N ILE A 148 -5.88 11.41 0.16
CA ILE A 148 -6.97 10.83 0.97
C ILE A 148 -6.46 10.55 2.39
N PHE A 149 -5.24 10.04 2.53
CA PHE A 149 -4.65 9.78 3.85
C PHE A 149 -4.40 11.05 4.64
N GLN A 150 -4.00 12.14 3.99
CA GLN A 150 -3.88 13.45 4.64
C GLN A 150 -5.21 13.99 5.18
N LEU A 151 -6.37 13.55 4.68
CA LEU A 151 -7.67 13.92 5.26
C LEU A 151 -7.89 13.19 6.60
N ALA A 152 -7.47 11.93 6.71
CA ALA A 152 -7.53 11.15 7.93
C ALA A 152 -6.46 11.56 8.97
N TYR A 153 -5.31 12.02 8.50
CA TYR A 153 -4.17 12.43 9.30
C TYR A 153 -3.72 13.86 8.96
N PRO A 154 -4.52 14.89 9.28
CA PRO A 154 -4.29 16.27 8.84
C PRO A 154 -2.98 16.87 9.35
N ASP A 155 -2.52 16.43 10.53
CA ASP A 155 -1.28 16.93 11.15
C ASP A 155 -0.05 16.09 10.83
N PHE A 156 -0.18 15.07 9.96
CA PHE A 156 0.92 14.14 9.68
C PHE A 156 1.70 14.53 8.43
N LYS A 157 3.02 14.37 8.51
CA LYS A 157 3.89 14.40 7.33
C LYS A 157 3.64 13.17 6.49
N SER A 158 3.61 13.33 5.18
CA SER A 158 3.33 12.25 4.23
C SER A 158 4.49 11.99 3.28
N TYR A 159 4.97 10.75 3.24
CA TYR A 159 6.06 10.34 2.34
C TYR A 159 5.64 9.16 1.47
N ILE A 160 6.07 9.20 0.21
CA ILE A 160 6.04 8.05 -0.68
C ILE A 160 7.44 7.44 -0.72
N ILE A 161 7.53 6.15 -0.42
CA ILE A 161 8.76 5.36 -0.43
C ILE A 161 8.73 4.43 -1.65
N GLY A 162 9.49 4.80 -2.68
CA GLY A 162 9.65 4.01 -3.90
C GLY A 162 10.86 3.08 -3.84
N ILE A 163 10.67 1.80 -4.16
CA ILE A 163 11.73 0.80 -4.26
C ILE A 163 11.68 0.17 -5.67
N PRO A 164 12.49 0.65 -6.63
CA PRO A 164 12.49 0.15 -8.00
C PRO A 164 12.81 -1.35 -8.07
N ARG A 165 12.08 -2.10 -8.89
CA ARG A 165 12.24 -3.57 -9.02
C ARG A 165 13.29 -3.97 -10.07
N ASP A 166 13.55 -3.12 -11.05
CA ASP A 166 14.30 -3.42 -12.27
C ASP A 166 15.75 -2.90 -12.26
N LYS A 167 16.21 -2.34 -11.13
CA LYS A 167 17.55 -1.75 -11.05
C LYS A 167 18.60 -2.74 -10.59
N ARG A 168 19.75 -2.76 -11.27
CA ARG A 168 20.95 -3.50 -10.84
C ARG A 168 21.34 -3.14 -9.39
N TYR A 169 21.17 -1.88 -9.02
CA TYR A 169 21.27 -1.38 -7.66
C TYR A 169 19.96 -0.70 -7.23
N ILE A 170 19.30 -1.26 -6.22
CA ILE A 170 18.03 -0.74 -5.72
C ILE A 170 18.33 0.31 -4.64
N ARG A 171 18.13 1.58 -4.99
CA ARG A 171 18.15 2.69 -4.03
C ARG A 171 16.73 3.10 -3.68
N ILE A 172 16.45 3.19 -2.38
CA ILE A 172 15.18 3.72 -1.88
C ILE A 172 15.03 5.18 -2.33
N GLN A 173 13.90 5.47 -2.93
CA GLN A 173 13.47 6.82 -3.28
C GLN A 173 12.46 7.29 -2.25
N ARG A 174 12.65 8.50 -1.72
CA ARG A 174 11.71 9.15 -0.81
C ARG A 174 11.21 10.43 -1.47
N VAL A 175 9.89 10.59 -1.50
CA VAL A 175 9.22 11.79 -2.02
C VAL A 175 8.29 12.30 -0.92
N ARG A 176 8.49 13.55 -0.48
CA ARG A 176 7.55 14.21 0.43
C ARG A 176 6.35 14.68 -0.38
N VAL A 177 5.15 14.36 0.08
CA VAL A 177 3.92 15.00 -0.41
C VAL A 177 3.62 16.14 0.54
N ASN A 178 3.58 17.38 0.02
CA ASN A 178 3.26 18.56 0.83
C ASN A 178 1.82 18.51 1.31
N GLU A 179 1.47 19.29 2.32
CA GLU A 179 0.08 19.40 2.82
C GLU A 179 -0.87 19.89 1.73
N SER A 180 -2.15 19.53 1.87
CA SER A 180 -3.21 19.99 0.96
C SER A 180 -3.74 21.33 1.43
N SER A 181 -3.96 22.27 0.52
CA SER A 181 -4.73 23.47 0.85
C SER A 181 -6.17 23.12 1.25
N GLU A 182 -6.82 23.94 2.07
CA GLU A 182 -8.22 23.72 2.49
C GLU A 182 -9.18 23.59 1.30
N ARG A 183 -8.97 24.36 0.23
CA ARG A 183 -9.74 24.23 -1.01
C ARG A 183 -9.60 22.82 -1.62
N THR A 184 -8.38 22.28 -1.62
CA THR A 184 -8.10 20.93 -2.14
C THR A 184 -8.75 19.86 -1.26
N LYS A 185 -8.68 20.02 0.07
CA LYS A 185 -9.30 19.10 1.03
C LYS A 185 -10.82 19.04 0.83
N LYS A 186 -11.50 20.20 0.78
CA LYS A 186 -12.95 20.29 0.53
C LYS A 186 -13.36 19.67 -0.80
N SER A 187 -12.59 19.94 -1.87
CA SER A 187 -12.86 19.34 -3.18
C SER A 187 -12.71 17.81 -3.16
N LEU A 188 -11.68 17.29 -2.48
CA LEU A 188 -11.45 15.86 -2.38
C LEU A 188 -12.54 15.17 -1.54
N LEU A 189 -12.94 15.77 -0.42
CA LEU A 189 -14.03 15.27 0.42
C LEU A 189 -15.36 15.20 -0.36
N LYS A 190 -15.70 16.25 -1.11
CA LYS A 190 -16.90 16.26 -1.96
C LYS A 190 -16.84 15.15 -3.03
N SER A 191 -15.68 14.98 -3.66
CA SER A 191 -15.50 13.93 -4.67
C SER A 191 -15.61 12.52 -4.08
N LEU A 192 -15.05 12.29 -2.89
CA LEU A 192 -15.15 11.02 -2.17
C LEU A 192 -16.60 10.74 -1.78
N TYR A 193 -17.31 11.75 -1.26
CA TYR A 193 -18.70 11.65 -0.87
C TYR A 193 -19.59 11.24 -2.06
N ASN A 194 -19.51 11.97 -3.17
CA ASN A 194 -20.32 11.67 -4.36
C ASN A 194 -20.06 10.24 -4.87
N TYR A 195 -18.79 9.86 -4.97
CA TYR A 195 -18.43 8.52 -5.45
C TYR A 195 -18.93 7.41 -4.50
N ALA A 196 -18.85 7.62 -3.19
CA ALA A 196 -19.35 6.68 -2.19
C ALA A 196 -20.89 6.60 -2.19
N MET A 197 -21.58 7.71 -2.45
CA MET A 197 -23.04 7.71 -2.60
C MET A 197 -23.49 6.99 -3.85
N GLU A 198 -22.70 6.94 -4.91
CA GLU A 198 -23.03 6.23 -6.15
C GLU A 198 -22.63 4.75 -6.11
N ASN A 199 -21.45 4.44 -5.57
CA ASN A 199 -20.80 3.13 -5.72
C ASN A 199 -20.60 2.38 -4.38
N GLY A 200 -20.86 3.05 -3.25
CA GLY A 200 -20.66 2.49 -1.92
C GLY A 200 -21.68 1.42 -1.56
N ARG A 201 -21.30 0.54 -0.64
CA ARG A 201 -22.14 -0.55 -0.13
C ARG A 201 -22.77 -0.16 1.20
N ASP A 202 -24.01 -0.55 1.39
CA ASP A 202 -24.68 -0.38 2.68
C ASP A 202 -24.16 -1.44 3.66
N ILE A 203 -23.48 -0.98 4.71
CA ILE A 203 -22.91 -1.82 5.76
C ILE A 203 -23.33 -1.26 7.13
N ASP A 204 -23.52 -2.15 8.10
CA ASP A 204 -23.68 -1.76 9.50
C ASP A 204 -22.39 -1.13 10.05
N TYR A 205 -22.54 -0.06 10.84
CA TYR A 205 -21.39 0.70 11.34
C TYR A 205 -20.44 -0.15 12.20
N LYS A 206 -20.95 -1.11 12.98
CA LYS A 206 -20.11 -2.00 13.77
C LYS A 206 -19.34 -2.95 12.88
N ASP A 207 -19.95 -3.44 11.81
CA ASP A 207 -19.26 -4.31 10.87
C ASP A 207 -18.14 -3.57 10.13
N ALA A 208 -18.41 -2.35 9.66
CA ALA A 208 -17.38 -1.50 9.05
C ALA A 208 -16.23 -1.19 10.01
N ILE A 209 -16.52 -0.87 11.29
CA ILE A 209 -15.54 -0.42 12.30
C ILE A 209 -14.90 -1.58 13.08
N PHE A 210 -15.45 -2.79 13.11
CA PHE A 210 -14.93 -3.85 14.00
C PHE A 210 -14.59 -5.17 13.28
N LYS A 211 -15.21 -5.52 12.14
CA LYS A 211 -14.80 -6.74 11.42
C LYS A 211 -13.48 -6.53 10.67
N ARG A 212 -12.56 -7.48 10.87
CA ARG A 212 -11.16 -7.50 10.36
C ARG A 212 -11.03 -8.10 8.95
N HIS A 213 -12.08 -8.75 8.43
CA HIS A 213 -12.07 -9.49 7.18
C HIS A 213 -13.15 -8.96 6.22
N PHE A 214 -12.82 -7.91 5.47
CA PHE A 214 -13.53 -7.59 4.22
C PHE A 214 -12.71 -8.12 3.04
N THR A 215 -12.46 -9.43 3.04
CA THR A 215 -11.93 -10.15 1.88
C THR A 215 -12.46 -11.58 1.92
N SER A 216 -13.67 -11.77 1.42
CA SER A 216 -13.89 -12.84 0.45
C SER A 216 -14.43 -12.14 -0.79
N TYR A 217 -13.61 -12.08 -1.82
CA TYR A 217 -14.10 -11.77 -3.16
C TYR A 217 -14.63 -13.08 -3.70
N SER A 218 -15.95 -13.22 -3.78
CA SER A 218 -16.57 -14.14 -4.72
C SER A 218 -16.31 -13.57 -6.11
N VAL A 219 -15.70 -14.37 -6.98
CA VAL A 219 -15.62 -14.09 -8.43
C VAL A 219 -17.03 -14.05 -9.00
#